data_AF-A0A3F3PI99-F1
#
_entry.id   AF-A0A3F3PI99-F1
#
_cell.length_a   1.000
_cell.length_b   1.000
_cell.length_c   1.000
_cell.angle_alpha   90.00
_cell.angle_beta   90.00
_cell.angle_gamma   90.00
#
_symmetry.space_group_name_H-M   'P 1'
#
loop_
_entity.id
_entity.type
_entity.pdbx_description
1 polymer ?
#
loop_
_entity_poly.entity_id
_entity_poly.type
_entity_poly.pdbx_seq_one_letter_code
_entity_poly.pdbx_strand_id
1 'polypeptide(L)'
;MLCHPNSTGLPTDLFYHSNSPSRGPSYLSLSFSKYKTGQHTAAGRYSPTGIQKPAAGAPTPESDKLKSEGNGAMARKDYSTAIDLYTQALAIAPSNPIYLSNRAAAYSAAGQHEKAAEDAELATAVDPKYSKAWSRLGLARFDLADYHGAKEAYEKGIEAEGNGGSEAMKRGLETTKRKIEEAKRSTEPPADAVDDAAGASRGGGGMPDLSSIMSNPQLRQMAENYGRGGGMPDMSSLMSDPNIAEMARNMMGGGAGRGIQ
;
A
#
# COMPACT_ATOMS: atom_id res chain seq x y z
N MET A 1 -33.45 17.55 -72.68
CA MET A 1 -34.75 18.05 -72.20
C MET A 1 -35.05 17.29 -70.91
N LEU A 2 -34.89 17.93 -69.74
CA LEU A 2 -35.96 18.57 -68.94
C LEU A 2 -36.93 17.51 -68.37
N CYS A 3 -37.35 17.43 -67.11
CA CYS A 3 -37.09 18.10 -65.83
C CYS A 3 -37.94 17.33 -64.80
N HIS A 4 -37.37 16.97 -63.64
CA HIS A 4 -37.90 17.10 -62.26
C HIS A 4 -39.29 16.54 -61.82
N PRO A 5 -39.53 16.39 -60.49
CA PRO A 5 -40.16 15.25 -59.82
C PRO A 5 -41.56 15.57 -59.25
N ASN A 6 -42.20 14.62 -58.58
CA ASN A 6 -43.13 15.00 -57.52
C ASN A 6 -43.23 14.00 -56.35
N SER A 7 -43.29 14.62 -55.17
CA SER A 7 -43.48 14.11 -53.81
C SER A 7 -44.98 14.08 -53.47
N THR A 8 -45.29 13.75 -52.20
CA THR A 8 -46.61 13.70 -51.50
C THR A 8 -47.31 12.34 -51.60
N GLY A 9 -47.85 11.72 -50.55
CA GLY A 9 -48.03 12.04 -49.13
C GLY A 9 -48.75 10.85 -48.46
N LEU A 10 -48.62 10.71 -47.14
CA LEU A 10 -49.28 9.69 -46.30
C LEU A 10 -50.81 9.89 -46.23
N PRO A 11 -51.58 8.85 -45.84
CA PRO A 11 -52.20 8.84 -44.49
C PRO A 11 -52.08 7.44 -43.83
N THR A 12 -51.60 7.32 -42.58
CA THR A 12 -52.32 7.32 -41.28
C THR A 12 -53.52 6.37 -41.14
N ASP A 13 -53.43 5.57 -40.08
CA ASP A 13 -54.44 4.76 -39.38
C ASP A 13 -54.80 3.37 -39.92
N LEU A 14 -54.38 2.34 -39.18
CA LEU A 14 -55.32 1.53 -38.39
C LEU A 14 -54.59 0.62 -37.38
N PHE A 15 -54.94 0.86 -36.11
CA PHE A 15 -54.80 -0.02 -34.98
C PHE A 15 -55.26 -1.46 -35.28
N TYR A 16 -54.49 -2.48 -34.85
CA TYR A 16 -55.10 -3.59 -34.11
C TYR A 16 -54.09 -4.25 -33.16
N HIS A 17 -54.51 -4.34 -31.91
CA HIS A 17 -53.82 -4.98 -30.80
C HIS A 17 -53.72 -6.50 -31.02
N SER A 18 -52.60 -7.11 -30.64
CA SER A 18 -52.57 -8.46 -30.09
C SER A 18 -51.31 -8.69 -29.25
N ASN A 19 -51.59 -9.08 -28.03
CA ASN A 19 -50.77 -9.08 -26.83
C ASN A 19 -50.16 -10.48 -26.61
N SER A 20 -48.87 -10.57 -26.28
CA SER A 20 -48.26 -11.72 -25.59
C SER A 20 -46.89 -11.35 -25.02
N PRO A 21 -46.69 -11.35 -23.68
CA PRO A 21 -45.40 -11.00 -23.08
C PRO A 21 -44.59 -12.26 -22.74
N SER A 22 -43.41 -12.40 -23.35
CA SER A 22 -42.38 -13.35 -22.91
C SER A 22 -41.54 -12.75 -21.79
N ARG A 23 -41.56 -13.42 -20.63
CA ARG A 23 -40.83 -13.11 -19.40
C ARG A 23 -39.32 -13.20 -19.61
N GLY A 24 -38.59 -12.14 -19.28
CA GLY A 24 -37.16 -12.18 -18.97
C GLY A 24 -36.94 -11.95 -17.47
N PRO A 25 -35.99 -12.63 -16.80
CA PRO A 25 -35.80 -12.50 -15.37
C PRO A 25 -35.08 -11.20 -15.00
N SER A 26 -35.71 -10.44 -14.10
CA SER A 26 -35.18 -9.22 -13.48
C SER A 26 -34.13 -9.57 -12.42
N TYR A 27 -32.96 -8.93 -12.49
CA TYR A 27 -31.96 -8.95 -11.43
C TYR A 27 -32.41 -8.05 -10.28
N LEU A 28 -32.66 -8.64 -9.12
CA LEU A 28 -33.00 -7.93 -7.89
C LEU A 28 -31.74 -7.30 -7.28
N SER A 29 -31.81 -5.98 -7.13
CA SER A 29 -31.00 -5.19 -6.21
C SER A 29 -31.30 -5.62 -4.77
N LEU A 30 -30.28 -5.91 -3.98
CA LEU A 30 -30.37 -5.93 -2.52
C LEU A 30 -29.21 -5.12 -1.92
N SER A 31 -29.58 -4.00 -1.30
CA SER A 31 -28.80 -3.30 -0.28
C SER A 31 -29.29 -3.74 1.10
N PHE A 32 -28.42 -4.17 2.01
CA PHE A 32 -28.66 -4.23 3.48
C PHE A 32 -27.28 -4.19 4.17
N SER A 33 -26.84 -3.08 4.78
CA SER A 33 -27.15 -2.55 6.12
C SER A 33 -26.61 -3.37 7.31
N LYS A 34 -25.56 -2.79 7.92
CA LYS A 34 -25.14 -2.75 9.35
C LYS A 34 -25.36 -3.99 10.23
N TYR A 35 -24.27 -4.47 10.86
CA TYR A 35 -24.35 -5.16 12.15
C TYR A 35 -23.42 -4.56 13.20
N LYS A 36 -24.05 -4.21 14.33
CA LYS A 36 -23.50 -3.74 15.59
C LYS A 36 -23.50 -4.92 16.58
N THR A 37 -22.53 -4.88 17.48
CA THR A 37 -22.14 -5.79 18.57
C THR A 37 -23.25 -6.37 19.46
N GLY A 38 -23.06 -7.62 19.88
CA GLY A 38 -23.77 -8.30 20.97
C GLY A 38 -23.17 -9.69 21.26
N GLN A 39 -22.88 -9.97 22.53
CA GLN A 39 -22.03 -11.06 23.04
C GLN A 39 -22.82 -12.26 23.62
N HIS A 40 -22.21 -13.45 23.51
CA HIS A 40 -22.28 -14.69 24.32
C HIS A 40 -23.65 -15.39 24.61
N THR A 41 -23.83 -16.59 24.06
CA THR A 41 -23.72 -17.92 24.73
C THR A 41 -24.34 -19.04 23.88
N ALA A 42 -23.91 -20.28 24.15
CA ALA A 42 -24.46 -21.57 23.72
C ALA A 42 -23.97 -22.19 22.40
N ALA A 43 -23.08 -23.17 22.58
CA ALA A 43 -22.69 -24.29 21.72
C ALA A 43 -23.54 -24.54 20.45
N GLY A 44 -23.07 -23.99 19.33
CA GLY A 44 -23.34 -24.49 17.99
C GLY A 44 -22.00 -24.55 17.26
N ARG A 45 -21.67 -25.70 16.66
CA ARG A 45 -20.45 -25.86 15.85
C ARG A 45 -20.50 -24.88 14.68
N TYR A 46 -19.79 -23.77 14.79
CA TYR A 46 -19.58 -22.84 13.69
C TYR A 46 -18.36 -23.29 12.91
N SER A 47 -18.60 -24.03 11.82
CA SER A 47 -17.61 -24.16 10.75
C SER A 47 -17.52 -22.80 10.03
N PRO A 48 -16.33 -22.21 9.86
CA PRO A 48 -16.23 -20.99 9.08
C PRO A 48 -16.61 -21.30 7.63
N THR A 49 -17.62 -20.60 7.15
CA THR A 49 -18.21 -20.65 5.81
C THR A 49 -17.15 -20.79 4.72
N GLY A 50 -17.11 -21.97 4.11
CA GLY A 50 -16.22 -22.32 3.03
C GLY A 50 -16.59 -21.63 1.73
N ILE A 51 -15.59 -21.05 1.08
CA ILE A 51 -15.61 -20.88 -0.37
C ILE A 51 -15.78 -22.28 -0.95
N GLN A 52 -16.95 -22.54 -1.54
CA GLN A 52 -17.26 -23.86 -2.09
C GLN A 52 -16.35 -24.14 -3.27
N LYS A 53 -15.53 -25.19 -3.15
CA LYS A 53 -14.72 -25.76 -4.23
C LYS A 53 -15.63 -26.06 -5.44
N PRO A 54 -15.44 -25.42 -6.61
CA PRO A 54 -16.20 -25.76 -7.80
C PRO A 54 -16.00 -27.23 -8.18
N ALA A 55 -17.08 -27.91 -8.59
CA ALA A 55 -17.03 -29.30 -9.03
C ALA A 55 -16.11 -29.46 -10.26
N ALA A 56 -15.28 -30.49 -10.23
CA ALA A 56 -14.09 -30.64 -11.07
C ALA A 56 -14.43 -31.12 -12.49
N GLY A 57 -14.32 -30.22 -13.47
CA GLY A 57 -13.80 -30.63 -14.77
C GLY A 57 -12.30 -30.91 -14.63
N ALA A 58 -11.87 -32.13 -14.92
CA ALA A 58 -10.45 -32.46 -14.93
C ALA A 58 -9.77 -31.78 -16.14
N PRO A 59 -8.49 -31.41 -16.04
CA PRO A 59 -7.73 -30.93 -17.20
C PRO A 59 -7.76 -31.96 -18.33
N THR A 60 -8.03 -31.50 -19.55
CA THR A 60 -8.04 -32.33 -20.77
C THR A 60 -6.92 -31.89 -21.71
N PRO A 61 -6.54 -32.69 -22.72
CA PRO A 61 -5.62 -32.25 -23.77
C PRO A 61 -6.08 -30.96 -24.47
N GLU A 62 -7.39 -30.76 -24.58
CA GLU A 62 -7.99 -29.54 -25.14
C GLU A 62 -7.74 -28.32 -24.23
N SER A 63 -8.00 -28.44 -22.92
CA SER A 63 -7.74 -27.34 -21.99
C SER A 63 -6.24 -27.03 -21.86
N ASP A 64 -5.38 -28.04 -21.98
CA ASP A 64 -3.93 -27.85 -22.01
C ASP A 64 -3.41 -27.22 -23.31
N LYS A 65 -4.07 -27.49 -24.45
CA LYS A 65 -3.82 -26.78 -25.71
C LYS A 65 -4.17 -25.30 -25.55
N LEU A 66 -5.35 -24.98 -25.02
CA LEU A 66 -5.79 -23.60 -24.73
C LEU A 66 -4.82 -22.87 -23.80
N LYS A 67 -4.37 -23.52 -22.72
CA LYS A 67 -3.30 -22.97 -21.85
C LYS A 67 -2.04 -22.67 -22.65
N SER A 68 -1.60 -23.57 -23.52
CA SER A 68 -0.36 -23.42 -24.28
C SER A 68 -0.45 -22.28 -25.29
N GLU A 69 -1.60 -22.13 -25.95
CA GLU A 69 -1.89 -20.99 -26.82
C GLU A 69 -1.93 -19.67 -26.02
N GLY A 70 -2.55 -19.68 -24.83
CA GLY A 70 -2.56 -18.55 -23.90
C GLY A 70 -1.16 -18.13 -23.45
N ASN A 71 -0.28 -19.09 -23.17
CA ASN A 71 1.14 -18.82 -22.90
C ASN A 71 1.83 -18.17 -24.10
N GLY A 72 1.50 -18.59 -25.32
CA GLY A 72 1.98 -17.97 -26.55
C GLY A 72 1.49 -16.53 -26.70
N ALA A 73 0.23 -16.24 -26.38
CA ALA A 73 -0.30 -14.88 -26.37
C ALA A 73 0.39 -14.00 -25.31
N MET A 74 0.65 -14.53 -24.10
CA MET A 74 1.44 -13.86 -23.06
C MET A 74 2.84 -13.49 -23.55
N ALA A 75 3.52 -14.39 -24.26
CA ALA A 75 4.85 -14.12 -24.81
C ALA A 75 4.85 -12.98 -25.86
N ARG A 76 3.73 -12.80 -26.58
CA ARG A 76 3.52 -11.69 -27.52
C ARG A 76 2.98 -10.41 -26.86
N LYS A 77 2.79 -10.42 -25.53
CA LYS A 77 2.13 -9.34 -24.77
C LYS A 77 0.68 -9.06 -25.20
N ASP A 78 0.04 -10.04 -25.84
CA ASP A 78 -1.39 -9.98 -26.16
C ASP A 78 -2.19 -10.51 -24.97
N TYR A 79 -2.40 -9.62 -23.99
CA TYR A 79 -3.01 -9.98 -22.72
C TYR A 79 -4.50 -10.28 -22.85
N SER A 80 -5.22 -9.59 -23.76
CA SER A 80 -6.63 -9.87 -24.06
C SER A 80 -6.83 -11.31 -24.53
N THR A 81 -6.08 -11.72 -25.56
CA THR A 81 -6.19 -13.08 -26.10
C THR A 81 -5.74 -14.12 -25.08
N ALA A 82 -4.72 -13.82 -24.26
CA ALA A 82 -4.31 -14.71 -23.18
C ALA A 82 -5.42 -14.93 -22.15
N ILE A 83 -6.10 -13.86 -21.70
CA ILE A 83 -7.22 -13.93 -20.76
C ILE A 83 -8.35 -14.79 -21.33
N ASP A 84 -8.71 -14.59 -22.59
CA ASP A 84 -9.78 -15.34 -23.25
C ASP A 84 -9.45 -16.83 -23.35
N LEU A 85 -8.21 -17.17 -23.74
CA LEU A 85 -7.76 -18.56 -23.85
C LEU A 85 -7.71 -19.27 -22.50
N TYR A 86 -7.22 -18.61 -21.44
CA TYR A 86 -7.27 -19.19 -20.10
C TYR A 86 -8.70 -19.31 -19.56
N THR A 87 -9.59 -18.38 -19.92
CA THR A 87 -11.00 -18.46 -19.55
C THR A 87 -11.68 -19.65 -20.21
N GLN A 88 -11.39 -19.93 -21.48
CA GLN A 88 -11.85 -21.16 -22.15
C GLN A 88 -11.27 -22.41 -21.49
N ALA A 89 -9.99 -22.42 -21.09
CA ALA A 89 -9.39 -23.53 -20.36
C ALA A 89 -10.08 -23.77 -19.00
N LEU A 90 -10.46 -22.69 -18.30
CA LEU A 90 -11.21 -22.73 -17.04
C LEU A 90 -12.68 -23.13 -17.23
N ALA A 91 -13.29 -22.88 -18.39
CA ALA A 91 -14.61 -23.42 -18.68
C ALA A 91 -14.61 -24.97 -18.73
N ILE A 92 -13.49 -25.57 -19.12
CA ILE A 92 -13.28 -27.02 -19.12
C ILE A 92 -12.86 -27.53 -17.74
N ALA A 93 -11.93 -26.83 -17.07
CA ALA A 93 -11.42 -27.20 -15.75
C ALA A 93 -11.49 -26.02 -14.75
N PRO A 94 -12.67 -25.74 -14.16
CA PRO A 94 -12.93 -24.51 -13.40
C PRO A 94 -12.07 -24.30 -12.17
N SER A 95 -11.59 -25.39 -11.56
CA SER A 95 -10.79 -25.37 -10.35
C SER A 95 -9.32 -25.75 -10.62
N ASN A 96 -8.78 -25.48 -11.81
CA ASN A 96 -7.36 -25.75 -12.07
C ASN A 96 -6.51 -24.57 -11.56
N PRO A 97 -5.64 -24.77 -10.53
CA PRO A 97 -4.85 -23.69 -9.94
C PRO A 97 -3.81 -23.12 -10.92
N ILE A 98 -3.34 -23.91 -11.89
CA ILE A 98 -2.40 -23.46 -12.93
C ILE A 98 -3.10 -22.49 -13.88
N TYR A 99 -4.31 -22.82 -14.33
CA TYR A 99 -5.05 -21.98 -15.29
C TYR A 99 -5.48 -20.65 -14.63
N LEU A 100 -5.94 -20.71 -13.38
CA LEU A 100 -6.23 -19.54 -12.56
C LEU A 100 -4.99 -18.65 -12.39
N SER A 101 -3.85 -19.22 -11.98
CA SER A 101 -2.59 -18.47 -11.79
C SER A 101 -2.05 -17.85 -13.11
N ASN A 102 -2.24 -18.54 -14.23
CA ASN A 102 -1.88 -18.03 -15.54
C ASN A 102 -2.77 -16.87 -15.98
N ARG A 103 -4.09 -16.95 -15.73
CA ARG A 103 -5.02 -15.85 -16.01
C ARG A 103 -4.78 -14.66 -15.08
N ALA A 104 -4.47 -14.89 -13.80
CA ALA A 104 -4.03 -13.86 -12.88
C ALA A 104 -2.80 -13.10 -13.41
N ALA A 105 -1.80 -13.83 -13.96
CA ALA A 105 -0.63 -13.20 -14.57
C ALA A 105 -0.99 -12.31 -15.78
N ALA A 106 -1.95 -12.74 -16.60
CA ALA A 106 -2.44 -11.97 -17.73
C ALA A 106 -3.21 -10.71 -17.28
N TYR A 107 -4.06 -10.84 -16.25
CA TYR A 107 -4.76 -9.71 -15.64
C TYR A 107 -3.79 -8.68 -15.03
N SER A 108 -2.78 -9.11 -14.27
CA SER A 108 -1.75 -8.20 -13.73
C SER A 108 -1.02 -7.47 -14.86
N ALA A 109 -0.64 -8.17 -15.93
CA ALA A 109 0.03 -7.56 -17.07
C ALA A 109 -0.86 -6.57 -17.86
N ALA A 110 -2.18 -6.77 -17.82
CA ALA A 110 -3.18 -5.87 -18.37
C ALA A 110 -3.59 -4.72 -17.42
N GLY A 111 -3.00 -4.61 -16.22
CA GLY A 111 -3.35 -3.60 -15.21
C GLY A 111 -4.66 -3.88 -14.45
N GLN A 112 -5.24 -5.07 -14.60
CA GLN A 112 -6.48 -5.48 -13.94
C GLN A 112 -6.16 -6.18 -12.60
N HIS A 113 -5.58 -5.44 -11.66
CA HIS A 113 -5.01 -6.00 -10.43
C HIS A 113 -6.06 -6.65 -9.49
N GLU A 114 -7.29 -6.12 -9.45
CA GLU A 114 -8.40 -6.69 -8.66
C GLU A 114 -8.73 -8.11 -9.13
N LYS A 115 -8.95 -8.29 -10.44
CA LYS A 115 -9.21 -9.61 -11.03
C LYS A 115 -8.03 -10.57 -10.89
N ALA A 116 -6.80 -10.03 -10.96
CA ALA A 116 -5.60 -10.82 -10.73
C ALA A 116 -5.53 -11.35 -9.29
N ALA A 117 -5.91 -10.52 -8.31
CA ALA A 117 -5.98 -10.94 -6.91
C ALA A 117 -7.07 -12.01 -6.72
N GLU A 118 -8.27 -11.82 -7.26
CA GLU A 118 -9.37 -12.81 -7.19
C GLU A 118 -8.95 -14.19 -7.73
N ASP A 119 -8.38 -14.24 -8.94
CA ASP A 119 -7.92 -15.50 -9.54
C ASP A 119 -6.78 -16.14 -8.74
N ALA A 120 -5.84 -15.34 -8.24
CA ALA A 120 -4.72 -15.84 -7.45
C ALA A 120 -5.19 -16.36 -6.08
N GLU A 121 -6.14 -15.69 -5.43
CA GLU A 121 -6.77 -16.16 -4.17
C GLU A 121 -7.48 -17.49 -4.39
N LEU A 122 -8.29 -17.60 -5.44
CA LEU A 122 -8.93 -18.87 -5.80
C LEU A 122 -7.89 -19.97 -6.06
N ALA A 123 -6.81 -19.67 -6.78
CA ALA A 123 -5.74 -20.64 -7.03
C ALA A 123 -5.08 -21.12 -5.73
N THR A 124 -4.80 -20.21 -4.78
CA THR A 124 -4.22 -20.56 -3.47
C THR A 124 -5.20 -21.32 -2.56
N ALA A 125 -6.51 -21.06 -2.69
CA ALA A 125 -7.53 -21.81 -1.95
C ALA A 125 -7.69 -23.23 -2.49
N VAL A 126 -7.54 -23.41 -3.81
CA VAL A 126 -7.60 -24.72 -4.47
C VAL A 126 -6.34 -25.55 -4.18
N ASP A 127 -5.16 -24.97 -4.33
CA ASP A 127 -3.88 -25.61 -4.03
C ASP A 127 -2.97 -24.68 -3.23
N PRO A 128 -3.01 -24.78 -1.89
CA PRO A 128 -2.15 -23.97 -1.01
C PRO A 128 -0.65 -24.23 -1.18
N LYS A 129 -0.25 -25.36 -1.80
CA LYS A 129 1.16 -25.70 -2.05
C LYS A 129 1.67 -25.11 -3.37
N TYR A 130 0.79 -24.54 -4.19
CA TYR A 130 1.19 -23.96 -5.47
C TYR A 130 1.81 -22.58 -5.29
N SER A 131 3.12 -22.54 -5.02
CA SER A 131 3.87 -21.33 -4.71
C SER A 131 3.76 -20.20 -5.76
N LYS A 132 3.60 -20.56 -7.04
CA LYS A 132 3.39 -19.56 -8.11
C LYS A 132 2.11 -18.75 -7.90
N ALA A 133 1.02 -19.36 -7.42
CA ALA A 133 -0.22 -18.63 -7.14
C ALA A 133 -0.03 -17.61 -6.00
N TRP A 134 0.70 -17.98 -4.94
CA TRP A 134 1.06 -17.05 -3.87
C TRP A 134 1.92 -15.88 -4.37
N SER A 135 2.87 -16.14 -5.26
CA SER A 135 3.66 -15.08 -5.90
C SER A 135 2.80 -14.12 -6.73
N ARG A 136 1.79 -14.63 -7.45
CA ARG A 136 0.81 -13.79 -8.19
C ARG A 136 -0.05 -12.97 -7.24
N LEU A 137 -0.53 -13.57 -6.16
CA LEU A 137 -1.36 -12.89 -5.17
C LEU A 137 -0.58 -11.76 -4.49
N GLY A 138 0.67 -12.01 -4.09
CA GLY A 138 1.54 -10.99 -3.50
C GLY A 138 1.76 -9.80 -4.43
N LEU A 139 1.98 -10.05 -5.73
CA LEU A 139 2.13 -8.98 -6.71
C LEU A 139 0.84 -8.20 -6.92
N ALA A 140 -0.29 -8.89 -7.11
CA ALA A 140 -1.57 -8.24 -7.34
C ALA A 140 -2.00 -7.36 -6.14
N ARG A 141 -1.84 -7.85 -4.91
CA ARG A 141 -2.11 -7.07 -3.69
C ARG A 141 -1.15 -5.90 -3.52
N PHE A 142 0.12 -6.08 -3.88
CA PHE A 142 1.09 -4.98 -3.85
C PHE A 142 0.69 -3.86 -4.81
N ASP A 143 0.26 -4.19 -6.04
CA ASP A 143 -0.22 -3.21 -7.02
C ASP A 143 -1.51 -2.52 -6.57
N LEU A 144 -2.33 -3.19 -5.76
CA LEU A 144 -3.53 -2.62 -5.10
C LEU A 144 -3.21 -1.79 -3.84
N ALA A 145 -1.93 -1.59 -3.52
CA ALA A 145 -1.45 -0.96 -2.29
C ALA A 145 -1.89 -1.66 -0.98
N ASP A 146 -2.38 -2.90 -1.06
CA ASP A 146 -2.56 -3.78 0.10
C ASP A 146 -1.21 -4.43 0.47
N TYR A 147 -0.32 -3.61 1.04
CA TYR A 147 1.03 -4.07 1.37
C TYR A 147 1.03 -5.14 2.48
N HIS A 148 0.09 -5.08 3.42
CA HIS A 148 -0.03 -6.10 4.47
C HIS A 148 -0.45 -7.45 3.89
N GLY A 149 -1.51 -7.48 3.08
CA GLY A 149 -1.95 -8.70 2.42
C GLY A 149 -0.94 -9.23 1.40
N ALA A 150 -0.17 -8.35 0.73
CA ALA A 150 0.93 -8.74 -0.15
C ALA A 150 2.07 -9.44 0.61
N LYS A 151 2.46 -8.89 1.77
CA LYS A 151 3.50 -9.46 2.63
C LYS A 151 3.12 -10.88 3.05
N GLU A 152 1.90 -11.07 3.55
CA GLU A 152 1.40 -12.38 3.97
C GLU A 152 1.38 -13.39 2.80
N ALA A 153 0.97 -12.95 1.62
CA ALA A 153 0.95 -13.80 0.43
C ALA A 153 2.36 -14.25 0.03
N TYR A 154 3.34 -13.35 0.04
CA TYR A 154 4.73 -13.72 -0.24
C TYR A 154 5.34 -14.65 0.81
N GLU A 155 5.07 -14.43 2.09
CA GLU A 155 5.53 -15.30 3.18
C GLU A 155 4.96 -16.73 3.01
N LYS A 156 3.65 -16.86 2.78
CA LYS A 156 3.02 -18.16 2.48
C LYS A 156 3.57 -18.81 1.21
N GLY A 157 3.87 -18.02 0.18
CA GLY A 157 4.47 -18.53 -1.05
C GLY A 157 5.87 -19.10 -0.87
N ILE A 158 6.69 -18.44 -0.04
CA ILE A 158 8.04 -18.90 0.34
C ILE A 158 7.96 -20.20 1.13
N GLU A 159 7.03 -20.30 2.09
CA GLU A 159 6.78 -21.52 2.85
C GLU A 159 6.31 -22.67 1.94
N ALA A 160 5.41 -22.39 0.99
CA ALA A 160 4.87 -23.38 0.07
C ALA A 160 5.90 -23.91 -0.95
N GLU A 161 6.80 -23.05 -1.45
CA GLU A 161 7.87 -23.48 -2.37
C GLU A 161 8.94 -24.33 -1.66
N GLY A 162 9.15 -24.07 -0.37
CA GLY A 162 10.29 -24.59 0.36
C GLY A 162 11.61 -23.99 -0.14
N ASN A 163 12.73 -24.43 0.44
CA ASN A 163 14.08 -23.99 0.07
C ASN A 163 14.28 -22.45 0.09
N GLY A 164 13.53 -21.74 0.93
CA GLY A 164 13.60 -20.27 1.04
C GLY A 164 12.89 -19.48 -0.06
N GLY A 165 12.13 -20.15 -0.94
CA GLY A 165 11.32 -19.51 -1.98
C GLY A 165 12.09 -18.89 -3.14
N SER A 166 11.38 -18.63 -4.23
CA SER A 166 11.94 -18.05 -5.44
C SER A 166 12.48 -16.64 -5.21
N GLU A 167 13.49 -16.27 -5.99
CA GLU A 167 14.09 -14.93 -5.97
C GLU A 167 13.07 -13.82 -6.19
N ALA A 168 12.04 -14.08 -7.00
CA ALA A 168 10.95 -13.13 -7.23
C ALA A 168 10.14 -12.87 -5.96
N MET A 169 9.82 -13.90 -5.18
CA MET A 169 9.07 -13.74 -3.92
C MET A 169 9.91 -13.08 -2.83
N LYS A 170 11.21 -13.41 -2.73
CA LYS A 170 12.11 -12.75 -1.78
C LYS A 170 12.22 -11.25 -2.04
N ARG A 171 12.42 -10.85 -3.30
CA ARG A 171 12.45 -9.43 -3.69
C ARG A 171 11.10 -8.74 -3.51
N GLY A 172 10.01 -9.43 -3.84
CA GLY A 172 8.65 -8.93 -3.61
C GLY A 172 8.38 -8.66 -2.14
N LEU A 173 8.74 -9.61 -1.27
CA LEU A 173 8.61 -9.48 0.18
C LEU A 173 9.44 -8.34 0.75
N GLU A 174 10.70 -8.21 0.33
CA GLU A 174 11.58 -7.12 0.77
C GLU A 174 11.01 -5.75 0.38
N THR A 175 10.60 -5.61 -0.87
CA THR A 175 10.01 -4.35 -1.39
C THR A 175 8.73 -4.01 -0.64
N THR A 176 7.88 -5.01 -0.38
CA THR A 176 6.65 -4.85 0.39
C THR A 176 6.93 -4.44 1.83
N LYS A 177 7.91 -5.06 2.50
CA LYS A 177 8.32 -4.68 3.86
C LYS A 177 8.81 -3.23 3.91
N ARG A 178 9.60 -2.80 2.92
CA ARG A 178 10.05 -1.41 2.82
C ARG A 178 8.88 -0.44 2.68
N LYS A 179 7.88 -0.78 1.85
CA LYS A 179 6.67 0.04 1.69
C LYS A 179 5.83 0.15 2.96
N ILE A 180 5.73 -0.94 3.73
CA ILE A 180 5.06 -0.92 5.04
C ILE A 180 5.79 0.01 6.01
N GLU A 181 7.12 -0.08 6.10
CA GLU A 181 7.90 0.78 7.00
C GLU A 181 7.90 2.26 6.57
N GLU A 182 7.92 2.53 5.26
CA GLU A 182 7.73 3.87 4.71
C GLU A 182 6.36 4.45 5.10
N ALA A 183 5.29 3.65 4.96
CA ALA A 183 3.94 4.04 5.35
C ALA A 183 3.80 4.25 6.88
N LYS A 184 4.52 3.49 7.71
CA LYS A 184 4.55 3.72 9.16
C LYS A 184 5.23 5.02 9.51
N ARG A 185 6.40 5.29 8.90
CA ARG A 185 7.17 6.53 9.13
C ARG A 185 6.42 7.79 8.69
N SER A 186 5.53 7.70 7.71
CA SER A 186 4.70 8.83 7.31
C SER A 186 3.51 9.06 8.26
N THR A 187 3.11 8.06 9.03
CA THR A 187 2.03 8.16 10.03
C THR A 187 2.53 8.47 11.44
N GLU A 188 3.80 8.20 11.74
CA GLU A 188 4.42 8.58 13.01
C GLU A 188 4.97 10.03 12.91
N PRO A 189 4.68 10.91 13.88
CA PRO A 189 5.39 12.19 13.93
C PRO A 189 6.89 11.92 14.03
N PRO A 190 7.75 12.73 13.38
CA PRO A 190 9.19 12.51 13.41
C PRO A 190 9.65 12.31 14.85
N ALA A 191 10.51 11.34 15.09
CA ALA A 191 11.05 11.03 16.42
C ALA A 191 11.71 12.25 17.09
N ASP A 192 12.05 13.28 16.31
CA ASP A 192 12.57 14.57 16.77
C ASP A 192 11.47 15.55 17.25
N ALA A 193 10.19 15.13 17.26
CA ALA A 193 9.04 15.89 17.78
C ALA A 193 8.53 15.37 19.13
N VAL A 194 9.24 14.43 19.77
CA VAL A 194 9.01 14.03 21.16
C VAL A 194 10.10 14.58 22.08
N ASP A 195 10.27 15.90 22.07
CA ASP A 195 10.95 16.59 23.17
C ASP A 195 9.87 17.05 24.17
N ASP A 196 9.84 16.37 25.32
CA ASP A 196 9.28 16.78 26.62
C ASP A 196 7.87 17.37 26.69
N ALA A 197 6.84 16.53 26.51
CA ALA A 197 5.49 16.79 27.04
C ALA A 197 5.18 15.98 28.31
N ALA A 198 6.20 15.66 29.11
CA ALA A 198 6.03 15.13 30.46
C ALA A 198 6.97 15.81 31.46
N GLY A 199 7.00 17.14 31.47
CA GLY A 199 7.59 17.88 32.59
C GLY A 199 8.17 19.23 32.23
N ALA A 200 7.37 20.28 32.45
CA ALA A 200 7.79 21.66 32.67
C ALA A 200 8.27 22.50 31.44
N SER A 201 7.50 23.58 31.24
CA SER A 201 7.99 24.89 30.81
C SER A 201 8.45 25.08 29.35
N ARG A 202 7.46 25.33 28.49
CA ARG A 202 7.34 26.52 27.63
C ARG A 202 8.61 27.41 27.55
N GLY A 203 9.38 27.33 26.45
CA GLY A 203 10.36 28.37 26.11
C GLY A 203 11.43 27.89 25.12
N GLY A 204 11.34 28.33 23.87
CA GLY A 204 12.29 27.97 22.82
C GLY A 204 13.69 28.57 22.98
N GLY A 205 14.63 27.98 22.24
CA GLY A 205 15.98 28.50 22.02
C GLY A 205 17.01 27.89 22.96
N GLY A 206 17.93 27.11 22.40
CA GLY A 206 19.03 26.47 23.11
C GLY A 206 19.91 27.49 23.83
N MET A 207 19.64 27.69 25.12
CA MET A 207 20.51 28.41 26.03
C MET A 207 20.88 27.48 27.19
N PRO A 208 22.17 27.36 27.53
CA PRO A 208 22.61 26.57 28.67
C PRO A 208 21.99 27.10 29.97
N ASP A 209 21.74 26.19 30.91
CA ASP A 209 21.02 26.39 32.16
C ASP A 209 21.35 27.72 32.87
N LEU A 210 20.41 28.67 32.78
CA LEU A 210 20.49 30.01 33.38
C LEU A 210 20.68 29.97 34.91
N SER A 211 20.29 28.86 35.55
CA SER A 211 20.46 28.63 36.99
C SER A 211 21.94 28.55 37.38
N SER A 212 22.72 27.83 36.58
CA SER A 212 24.17 27.69 36.77
C SER A 212 24.92 28.98 36.46
N ILE A 213 24.47 29.74 35.45
CA ILE A 213 25.04 31.02 35.05
C ILE A 213 24.81 32.09 36.13
N MET A 214 23.61 32.16 36.71
CA MET A 214 23.26 33.12 37.77
C MET A 214 23.90 32.78 39.13
N SER A 215 24.31 31.53 39.34
CA SER A 215 25.04 31.11 40.55
C SER A 215 26.52 31.52 40.56
N ASN A 216 27.04 32.04 39.43
CA ASN A 216 28.43 32.45 39.33
C ASN A 216 28.66 33.81 40.04
N PRO A 217 29.46 33.86 41.14
CA PRO A 217 29.64 35.06 41.94
C PRO A 217 30.27 36.24 41.16
N GLN A 218 31.03 35.98 40.10
CA GLN A 218 31.56 37.03 39.22
C GLN A 218 30.47 37.70 38.38
N LEU A 219 29.48 36.94 37.91
CA LEU A 219 28.39 37.48 37.10
C LEU A 219 27.43 38.31 37.96
N ARG A 220 27.25 37.91 39.23
CA ARG A 220 26.45 38.66 40.19
C ARG A 220 27.09 40.00 40.55
N GLN A 221 28.41 40.07 40.69
CA GLN A 221 29.13 41.34 40.84
C GLN A 221 29.05 42.23 39.60
N MET A 222 29.09 41.63 38.40
CA MET A 222 28.92 42.35 37.14
C MET A 222 27.49 42.91 37.00
N ALA A 223 26.48 42.14 37.37
CA ALA A 223 25.08 42.57 37.39
C ALA A 223 24.79 43.64 38.45
N GLU A 224 25.46 43.59 39.61
CA GLU A 224 25.36 44.62 40.66
C GLU A 224 26.03 45.95 40.24
N ASN A 225 27.18 45.91 39.55
CA ASN A 225 27.79 47.11 38.96
C ASN A 225 26.98 47.70 37.81
N TYR A 226 26.23 46.85 37.10
CA TYR A 226 25.47 47.22 35.90
C TYR A 226 24.03 47.66 36.21
N GLY A 227 23.41 47.10 37.25
CA GLY A 227 22.06 47.46 37.73
C GLY A 227 21.96 48.85 38.37
N ARG A 228 23.10 49.53 38.61
CA ARG A 228 23.14 50.85 39.24
C ARG A 228 23.11 52.02 38.23
N GLY A 229 23.13 51.77 36.92
CA GLY A 229 22.98 52.84 35.93
C GLY A 229 23.20 52.42 34.48
N GLY A 230 22.11 52.09 33.78
CA GLY A 230 21.89 52.36 32.35
C GLY A 230 22.72 51.60 31.30
N GLY A 231 22.05 50.67 30.60
CA GLY A 231 22.32 50.31 29.19
C GLY A 231 23.57 49.47 28.92
N MET A 232 23.48 48.43 28.08
CA MET A 232 24.58 47.48 27.84
C MET A 232 25.65 48.22 27.06
N PRO A 233 26.94 48.11 27.41
CA PRO A 233 27.98 48.70 26.58
C PRO A 233 27.91 48.04 25.21
N ASP A 234 28.07 48.84 24.16
CA ASP A 234 28.05 48.36 22.78
C ASP A 234 29.07 47.21 22.60
N MET A 235 28.65 46.11 21.98
CA MET A 235 29.43 44.86 21.82
C MET A 235 30.80 45.13 21.15
N SER A 236 30.90 46.19 20.35
CA SER A 236 32.15 46.65 19.74
C SER A 236 33.19 47.13 20.78
N SER A 237 32.74 47.82 21.83
CA SER A 237 33.60 48.30 22.92
C SER A 237 34.02 47.17 23.88
N LEU A 238 33.17 46.16 24.06
CA LEU A 238 33.47 44.97 24.87
C LEU A 238 34.57 44.10 24.25
N MET A 239 34.55 43.93 22.92
CA MET A 239 35.59 43.19 22.19
C MET A 239 36.92 43.93 22.10
N SER A 240 36.91 45.23 22.35
CA SER A 240 38.11 46.08 22.35
C SER A 240 38.88 46.02 23.67
N ASP A 241 38.28 45.44 24.72
CA ASP A 241 38.86 45.37 26.06
C ASP A 241 39.83 44.17 26.15
N PRO A 242 41.15 44.37 26.33
CA PRO A 242 42.16 43.32 26.23
C PRO A 242 41.94 42.16 27.22
N ASN A 243 41.36 42.43 28.39
CA ASN A 243 41.05 41.40 29.39
C ASN A 243 39.88 40.50 28.97
N ILE A 244 38.89 41.06 28.26
CA ILE A 244 37.73 40.30 27.76
C ILE A 244 38.10 39.53 26.49
N ALA A 245 38.95 40.11 25.64
CA ALA A 245 39.49 39.43 24.46
C ALA A 245 40.32 38.19 24.83
N GLU A 246 41.04 38.20 25.96
CA GLU A 246 41.80 37.05 26.46
C GLU A 246 40.88 35.97 27.07
N MET A 247 39.86 36.38 27.83
CA MET A 247 38.84 35.46 28.38
C MET A 247 38.06 34.76 27.26
N ALA A 248 37.64 35.49 26.23
CA ALA A 248 36.98 34.93 25.05
C ALA A 248 37.88 33.96 24.28
N ARG A 249 39.19 34.20 24.25
CA ARG A 249 40.17 33.33 23.59
C ARG A 249 40.39 32.03 24.35
N ASN A 250 40.42 32.07 25.68
CA ASN A 250 40.49 30.86 26.51
C ASN A 250 39.20 30.03 26.46
N MET A 251 38.04 30.67 26.25
CA MET A 251 36.75 29.98 26.17
C MET A 251 36.45 29.44 24.76
N MET A 252 36.85 30.16 23.70
CA MET A 252 36.66 29.76 22.31
C MET A 252 37.82 28.88 21.77
N GLY A 253 38.94 28.81 22.48
CA GLY A 253 40.13 28.01 22.15
C GLY A 253 40.21 26.63 22.82
N GLY A 254 39.20 26.22 23.59
CA GLY A 254 39.16 24.93 24.31
C GLY A 254 38.88 23.69 23.45
N GLY A 255 39.36 23.67 22.20
CA GLY A 255 39.04 22.63 21.22
C GLY A 255 40.23 22.22 20.37
N ALA A 256 41.43 22.04 20.94
CA ALA A 256 42.53 21.35 20.26
C ALA A 256 43.52 20.72 21.24
N GLY A 257 43.59 19.38 21.25
CA GLY A 257 44.84 18.67 21.53
C GLY A 257 44.76 17.46 22.45
N ARG A 258 44.66 16.25 21.86
CA ARG A 258 45.42 15.07 22.33
C ARG A 258 45.62 14.06 21.20
N GLY A 259 46.59 14.35 20.34
CA GLY A 259 47.36 13.31 19.66
C GLY A 259 48.49 12.89 20.60
N ILE A 260 48.49 11.64 21.03
CA ILE A 260 49.60 11.01 21.75
C ILE A 260 49.96 9.76 20.94
N GLN A 261 51.26 9.65 20.70
CA GLN A 261 51.99 8.53 20.09
C GLN A 261 51.78 7.23 20.85
#